data_AF-A0A0Q7EXY6-F1
#
_entry.id   AF-A0A0Q7EXY6-F1
#
_cell.length_a   1.000
_cell.length_b   1.000
_cell.length_c   1.000
_cell.angle_alpha   90.00
_cell.angle_beta   90.00
_cell.angle_gamma   90.00
#
_symmetry.space_group_name_H-M   'P 1'
#
loop_
_entity.id
_entity.type
_entity.pdbx_description
1 polymer ?
#
loop_
_entity_poly.entity_id
_entity_poly.type
_entity_poly.pdbx_seq_one_letter_code
_entity_poly.pdbx_strand_id
1 'polypeptide(L)'
;MSMQIVEKSGEGLSRVYGVTVPVADLNERLEARIVEITPQLNIKGFRPGKVPAAHVRRLHGKALMAEVVEQTISETTQKVLEDNKLRPAGEPDLKPEGDIAQVIDGKADLSYEIAVEIMPDFEPTDLTKIALTRPVYEPTETEVDEALDELAKQSRTYEPRTGKSLKSKDGDQLLIDFVGRIDGEAFQGGTAEDSELVLGSGQFIPGFEEQLVGAKPGDEVIVKVAFPADYQAANLAGKDAEFTTTVKEVRAPVDGKADDALAERLGVENLEKLKELLKQNLESQYAGASRFKLKRALLDVLDEKHDFPLPPKMVEAEFNAIWQQVQADKERGGLPPEDAEKSDDQLQTEYRKIAERRVRLGLVLAEIGRVNNVQVTEQELLDAMRQEAMRYGPQAQQIFDMFRQNAGMQAQLRAPIFEDKVVDLIVDKATVTDEKVSKDDLLKEDDMPEGYGA
;
A
#
# COMPACT_ATOMS: atom_id res chain seq x y z
N MET A 1 45.13 -6.58 -17.03
CA MET A 1 44.52 -5.24 -17.17
C MET A 1 45.41 -4.22 -16.51
N SER A 2 46.00 -3.33 -17.30
CA SER A 2 46.72 -2.16 -16.81
C SER A 2 45.78 -0.96 -16.77
N MET A 3 44.63 -1.14 -16.11
CA MET A 3 43.69 -0.05 -15.85
C MET A 3 44.31 0.90 -14.82
N GLN A 4 44.04 2.20 -14.97
CA GLN A 4 44.44 3.22 -14.00
C GLN A 4 43.19 3.77 -13.32
N ILE A 5 43.19 3.73 -11.99
CA ILE A 5 42.17 4.37 -11.15
C ILE A 5 42.88 5.45 -10.34
N VAL A 6 42.38 6.67 -10.41
CA VAL A 6 42.92 7.82 -9.67
C VAL A 6 41.78 8.53 -8.96
N GLU A 7 41.88 8.72 -7.65
CA GLU A 7 40.96 9.59 -6.92
C GLU A 7 41.26 11.05 -7.30
N LYS A 8 40.26 11.73 -7.88
CA LYS A 8 40.35 13.13 -8.33
C LYS A 8 39.92 14.09 -7.23
N SER A 9 38.88 13.75 -6.47
CA SER A 9 38.41 14.55 -5.34
C SER A 9 37.64 13.73 -4.31
N GLY A 10 37.67 14.20 -3.06
CA GLY A 10 36.91 13.64 -1.94
C GLY A 10 36.55 14.72 -0.92
N GLU A 11 35.40 15.37 -1.13
CA GLU A 11 34.89 16.41 -0.23
C GLU A 11 33.55 15.96 0.37
N GLY A 12 33.45 15.99 1.71
CA GLY A 12 32.28 15.49 2.41
C GLY A 12 31.96 14.03 2.06
N LEU A 13 30.75 13.79 1.57
CA LEU A 13 30.28 12.48 1.11
C LEU A 13 30.49 12.25 -0.40
N SER A 14 31.00 13.24 -1.13
CA SER A 14 31.23 13.12 -2.57
C SER A 14 32.62 12.57 -2.84
N ARG A 15 32.73 11.60 -3.77
CA ARG A 15 33.99 11.05 -4.27
C ARG A 15 33.98 11.06 -5.79
N VAL A 16 35.10 11.45 -6.40
CA VAL A 16 35.28 11.40 -7.85
C VAL A 16 36.53 10.58 -8.16
N TYR A 17 36.36 9.55 -8.99
CA TYR A 17 37.45 8.71 -9.49
C TYR A 17 37.58 8.84 -11.00
N GLY A 18 38.79 9.09 -11.49
CA GLY A 18 39.13 8.94 -12.90
C GLY A 18 39.51 7.49 -13.19
N VAL A 19 38.89 6.91 -14.21
CA VAL A 19 39.21 5.57 -14.71
C VAL A 19 39.71 5.69 -16.14
N THR A 20 40.85 5.06 -16.42
CA THR A 20 41.38 4.93 -17.78
C THR A 20 41.67 3.47 -18.08
N VAL A 21 41.04 2.96 -19.14
CA VAL A 21 41.24 1.63 -19.68
C VAL A 21 41.95 1.74 -21.03
N PRO A 22 43.15 1.15 -21.18
CA PRO A 22 43.90 1.20 -22.42
C PRO A 22 43.15 0.58 -23.60
N VAL A 23 43.31 1.17 -24.78
CA VAL A 23 42.72 0.67 -26.04
C VAL A 23 43.16 -0.76 -26.39
N ALA A 24 44.36 -1.15 -25.94
CA ALA A 24 44.85 -2.52 -26.10
C ALA A 24 43.97 -3.53 -25.37
N ASP A 25 43.58 -3.23 -24.12
CA ASP A 25 42.71 -4.09 -23.29
C ASP A 25 41.30 -4.17 -23.90
N LEU A 26 40.77 -3.06 -24.43
CA LEU A 26 39.49 -3.02 -25.13
C LEU A 26 39.51 -3.85 -26.42
N ASN A 27 40.59 -3.74 -27.20
CA ASN A 27 40.75 -4.52 -28.44
C ASN A 27 40.89 -6.03 -28.17
N GLU A 28 41.55 -6.42 -27.08
CA GLU A 28 41.63 -7.82 -26.65
C GLU A 28 40.24 -8.38 -26.27
N ARG A 29 39.46 -7.60 -25.50
CA ARG A 29 38.07 -7.95 -25.18
C ARG A 29 37.18 -8.04 -26.43
N LEU A 30 37.37 -7.12 -27.39
CA LEU A 30 36.66 -7.18 -28.67
C LEU A 30 37.00 -8.44 -29.47
N GLU A 31 38.26 -8.86 -29.54
CA GLU A 31 38.64 -10.13 -30.19
C GLU A 31 37.96 -11.32 -29.52
N ALA A 32 37.98 -11.38 -28.18
CA ALA A 32 37.32 -12.44 -27.42
C ALA A 32 35.81 -12.49 -27.73
N ARG A 33 35.14 -11.32 -27.74
CA ARG A 33 33.72 -11.20 -28.07
C ARG A 33 33.42 -11.63 -29.51
N ILE A 34 34.26 -11.26 -30.47
CA ILE A 34 34.12 -11.70 -31.86
C ILE A 34 34.20 -13.22 -31.96
N VAL A 35 35.16 -13.86 -31.28
CA VAL A 35 35.31 -15.31 -31.25
C VAL A 35 34.07 -15.99 -30.64
N GLU A 36 33.52 -15.43 -29.57
CA GLU A 36 32.34 -15.94 -28.88
C GLU A 36 31.07 -15.93 -29.75
N ILE A 37 30.82 -14.83 -30.48
CA ILE A 37 29.59 -14.70 -31.27
C ILE A 37 29.68 -15.37 -32.65
N THR A 38 30.88 -15.55 -33.19
CA THR A 38 31.10 -16.07 -34.56
C THR A 38 30.33 -17.38 -34.85
N PRO A 39 30.24 -18.35 -33.93
CA PRO A 39 29.43 -19.57 -34.11
C PRO A 39 27.93 -19.30 -34.30
N GLN A 40 27.41 -18.20 -33.75
CA GLN A 40 25.98 -17.85 -33.73
C GLN A 40 25.57 -17.01 -34.95
N LEU A 41 26.54 -16.40 -35.64
CA LEU A 41 26.29 -15.51 -36.77
C LEU A 41 26.01 -16.27 -38.07
N ASN A 42 24.88 -15.93 -38.70
CA ASN A 42 24.53 -16.36 -40.06
C ASN A 42 24.84 -15.24 -41.06
N ILE A 43 26.06 -15.25 -41.61
CA ILE A 43 26.51 -14.26 -42.60
C ILE A 43 26.41 -14.85 -44.01
N LYS A 44 25.71 -14.14 -44.91
CA LYS A 44 25.53 -14.53 -46.32
C LYS A 44 26.88 -14.76 -46.99
N GLY A 45 27.08 -15.96 -47.55
CA GLY A 45 28.30 -16.36 -48.25
C GLY A 45 29.28 -17.19 -47.41
N PHE A 46 29.03 -17.39 -46.12
CA PHE A 46 29.85 -18.23 -45.25
C PHE A 46 29.01 -19.34 -44.60
N ARG A 47 29.64 -20.50 -44.36
CA ARG A 47 29.04 -21.55 -43.55
C ARG A 47 28.94 -21.04 -42.09
N PRO A 48 27.83 -21.30 -41.36
CA PRO A 48 27.67 -20.89 -39.97
C PRO A 48 28.90 -21.27 -39.12
N GLY A 49 29.42 -20.31 -38.35
CA GLY A 49 30.62 -20.48 -37.52
C GLY A 49 31.97 -20.58 -38.25
N LYS A 50 32.01 -20.36 -39.57
CA LYS A 50 33.26 -20.37 -40.38
C LYS A 50 33.58 -19.02 -41.01
N VAL A 51 32.97 -17.94 -40.51
CA VAL A 51 33.29 -16.58 -40.95
C VAL A 51 34.63 -16.16 -40.35
N PRO A 52 35.58 -15.62 -41.13
CA PRO A 52 36.82 -15.08 -40.58
C PRO A 52 36.57 -13.90 -39.63
N ALA A 53 37.29 -13.84 -38.51
CA ALA A 53 37.16 -12.79 -37.49
C ALA A 53 37.31 -11.37 -38.07
N ALA A 54 38.22 -11.17 -39.03
CA ALA A 54 38.40 -9.89 -39.71
C ALA A 54 37.15 -9.44 -40.48
N HIS A 55 36.37 -10.38 -41.04
CA HIS A 55 35.12 -10.05 -41.73
C HIS A 55 34.01 -9.70 -40.74
N VAL A 56 33.94 -10.41 -39.60
CA VAL A 56 33.01 -10.09 -38.51
C VAL A 56 33.32 -8.72 -37.92
N ARG A 57 34.60 -8.42 -37.63
CA ARG A 57 35.03 -7.10 -37.18
C ARG A 57 34.62 -5.99 -38.13
N ARG A 58 34.76 -6.20 -39.45
CA ARG A 58 34.39 -5.18 -40.44
C ARG A 58 32.89 -4.87 -40.45
N LEU A 59 32.04 -5.88 -40.21
CA LEU A 59 30.59 -5.74 -40.25
C LEU A 59 29.98 -5.31 -38.92
N HIS A 60 30.45 -5.89 -37.81
CA HIS A 60 29.86 -5.74 -36.47
C HIS A 60 30.81 -5.10 -35.44
N GLY A 61 32.07 -4.82 -35.80
CA GLY A 61 33.10 -4.42 -34.83
C GLY A 61 32.76 -3.18 -34.02
N LYS A 62 32.11 -2.18 -34.61
CA LYS A 62 31.68 -0.98 -33.86
C LYS A 62 30.58 -1.27 -32.83
N ALA A 63 29.59 -2.08 -33.20
CA ALA A 63 28.51 -2.46 -32.29
C ALA A 63 29.05 -3.31 -31.14
N LEU A 64 29.91 -4.29 -31.45
CA LEU A 64 30.56 -5.12 -30.44
C LEU A 64 31.52 -4.32 -29.57
N MET A 65 32.22 -3.33 -30.12
CA MET A 65 33.06 -2.45 -29.31
C MET A 65 32.23 -1.59 -28.36
N ALA A 66 31.05 -1.12 -28.80
CA ALA A 66 30.13 -0.40 -27.91
C ALA A 66 29.66 -1.30 -26.74
N GLU A 67 29.27 -2.55 -27.02
CA GLU A 67 28.96 -3.55 -25.96
C GLU A 67 30.14 -3.76 -25.01
N VAL A 68 31.36 -3.94 -25.56
CA VAL A 68 32.58 -4.12 -24.76
C VAL A 68 32.86 -2.90 -23.89
N VAL A 69 32.68 -1.69 -24.41
CA VAL A 69 32.86 -0.45 -23.65
C VAL A 69 31.84 -0.38 -22.51
N GLU A 70 30.56 -0.62 -22.77
CA GLU A 70 29.50 -0.61 -21.75
C GLU A 70 29.77 -1.63 -20.63
N GLN A 71 30.09 -2.87 -21.01
CA GLN A 71 30.44 -3.92 -20.05
C GLN A 71 31.69 -3.55 -19.26
N THR A 72 32.71 -2.99 -19.93
CA THR A 72 33.94 -2.57 -19.27
C THR A 72 33.65 -1.47 -18.25
N ILE A 73 32.88 -0.43 -18.61
CA ILE A 73 32.46 0.63 -17.70
C ILE A 73 31.75 0.05 -16.47
N SER A 74 30.82 -0.88 -16.66
CA SER A 74 30.10 -1.53 -15.56
C SER A 74 31.06 -2.29 -14.62
N GLU A 75 31.92 -3.14 -15.17
CA GLU A 75 32.90 -3.91 -14.41
C GLU A 75 33.90 -3.03 -13.66
N THR A 76 34.46 -2.02 -14.32
CA THR A 76 35.46 -1.14 -13.69
C THR A 76 34.82 -0.19 -12.68
N THR A 77 33.55 0.20 -12.87
CA THR A 77 32.81 0.96 -11.86
C THR A 77 32.57 0.12 -10.61
N GLN A 78 32.09 -1.12 -10.76
CA GLN A 78 31.91 -2.04 -9.62
C GLN A 78 33.23 -2.26 -8.89
N LYS A 79 34.32 -2.47 -9.64
CA LYS A 79 35.65 -2.66 -9.06
C LYS A 79 36.14 -1.43 -8.30
N VAL A 80 35.90 -0.21 -8.78
CA VAL A 80 36.23 1.03 -8.05
C VAL A 80 35.49 1.08 -6.72
N LEU A 81 34.20 0.73 -6.71
CA LEU A 81 33.40 0.71 -5.48
C LEU A 81 33.92 -0.35 -4.49
N GLU A 82 34.25 -1.56 -4.97
CA GLU A 82 34.75 -2.66 -4.14
C GLU A 82 36.16 -2.42 -3.59
N ASP A 83 37.12 -2.04 -4.45
CA ASP A 83 38.52 -1.82 -4.08
C ASP A 83 38.66 -0.69 -3.04
N ASN A 84 37.78 0.31 -3.11
CA ASN A 84 37.75 1.44 -2.18
C ASN A 84 36.71 1.28 -1.05
N LYS A 85 36.01 0.14 -0.97
CA LYS A 85 35.00 -0.18 0.05
C LYS A 85 33.91 0.90 0.18
N LEU A 86 33.51 1.48 -0.94
CA LEU A 86 32.53 2.54 -0.98
C LEU A 86 31.12 1.94 -0.90
N ARG A 87 30.30 2.48 0.01
CA ARG A 87 28.86 2.22 0.05
C ARG A 87 28.17 3.37 -0.69
N PRO A 88 27.79 3.23 -1.97
CA PRO A 88 27.15 4.31 -2.70
C PRO A 88 25.76 4.62 -2.12
N ALA A 89 25.43 5.90 -1.99
CA ALA A 89 24.11 6.39 -1.57
C ALA A 89 23.10 6.48 -2.74
N GLY A 90 23.54 6.15 -3.95
CA GLY A 90 22.74 6.13 -5.17
C GLY A 90 23.57 5.64 -6.36
N GLU A 91 22.99 5.66 -7.55
CA GLU A 91 23.73 5.28 -8.76
C GLU A 91 24.89 6.27 -9.01
N PRO A 92 26.12 5.78 -9.27
CA PRO A 92 27.24 6.63 -9.65
C PRO A 92 26.95 7.38 -10.96
N ASP A 93 27.29 8.66 -11.00
CA ASP A 93 27.23 9.46 -12.22
C ASP A 93 28.52 9.24 -13.03
N LEU A 94 28.36 8.80 -14.28
CA LEU A 94 29.45 8.42 -15.16
C LEU A 94 29.61 9.48 -16.25
N LYS A 95 30.75 10.16 -16.25
CA LYS A 95 31.07 11.21 -17.22
C LYS A 95 32.20 10.77 -18.14
N PRO A 96 31.92 10.40 -19.40
CA PRO A 96 32.96 10.08 -20.36
C PRO A 96 33.91 11.26 -20.58
N GLU A 97 35.20 10.96 -20.68
CA GLU A 97 36.24 11.93 -21.03
C GLU A 97 36.80 11.59 -22.43
N GLY A 98 36.87 12.60 -23.31
CA GLY A 98 37.39 12.45 -24.66
C GLY A 98 36.34 12.04 -25.71
N ASP A 99 36.80 11.59 -26.87
CA ASP A 99 35.95 11.26 -28.01
C ASP A 99 35.58 9.77 -28.01
N ILE A 100 34.37 9.45 -27.52
CA ILE A 100 33.82 8.09 -27.50
C ILE A 100 33.83 7.46 -28.89
N ALA A 101 33.67 8.23 -29.97
CA ALA A 101 33.71 7.68 -31.32
C ALA A 101 35.09 7.11 -31.68
N GLN A 102 36.18 7.70 -31.18
CA GLN A 102 37.54 7.16 -31.35
C GLN A 102 37.76 5.89 -30.51
N VAL A 103 37.14 5.81 -29.33
CA VAL A 103 37.16 4.60 -28.49
C VAL A 103 36.44 3.46 -29.18
N ILE A 104 35.23 3.71 -29.71
CA ILE A 104 34.43 2.72 -30.47
C ILE A 104 35.15 2.30 -31.76
N ASP A 105 35.90 3.20 -32.39
CA ASP A 105 36.76 2.90 -33.53
C ASP A 105 38.03 2.09 -33.17
N GLY A 106 38.29 1.86 -31.87
CA GLY A 106 39.46 1.13 -31.38
C GLY A 106 40.77 1.90 -31.51
N LYS A 107 40.71 3.24 -31.53
CA LYS A 107 41.85 4.14 -31.75
C LYS A 107 42.29 4.92 -30.52
N ALA A 108 41.48 4.94 -29.46
CA ALA A 108 41.74 5.71 -28.25
C ALA A 108 41.40 4.90 -27.00
N ASP A 109 42.04 5.26 -25.89
CA ASP A 109 41.76 4.71 -24.57
C ASP A 109 40.37 5.16 -24.09
N LEU A 110 39.71 4.32 -23.30
CA LEU A 110 38.47 4.68 -22.62
C LEU A 110 38.81 5.41 -21.33
N SER A 111 38.48 6.69 -21.25
CA SER A 111 38.61 7.50 -20.04
C SER A 111 37.25 8.03 -19.61
N TYR A 112 36.97 7.99 -18.31
CA TYR A 112 35.74 8.53 -17.75
C TYR A 112 35.90 8.83 -16.25
N GLU A 113 35.06 9.72 -15.74
CA GLU A 113 34.93 9.99 -14.32
C GLU A 113 33.74 9.24 -13.72
N ILE A 114 33.94 8.74 -12.51
CA ILE A 114 32.91 8.17 -11.65
C ILE A 114 32.71 9.14 -10.50
N ALA A 115 31.58 9.85 -10.49
CA ALA A 115 31.17 10.71 -9.39
C ALA A 115 30.12 9.97 -8.54
N VAL A 116 30.49 9.61 -7.32
CA VAL A 116 29.66 8.84 -6.40
C VAL A 116 29.52 9.57 -5.07
N GLU A 117 28.31 9.58 -4.53
CA GLU A 117 28.08 9.97 -3.15
C GLU A 117 28.08 8.71 -2.28
N ILE A 118 28.80 8.75 -1.16
CA ILE A 118 28.87 7.63 -0.23
C ILE A 118 27.84 7.81 0.89
N MET A 119 27.35 6.68 1.40
CA MET A 119 26.54 6.63 2.60
C MET A 119 27.32 7.23 3.77
N PRO A 120 26.69 8.06 4.61
CA PRO A 120 27.35 8.59 5.79
C PRO A 120 27.67 7.46 6.77
N ASP A 121 28.80 7.61 7.46
CA ASP A 121 29.18 6.74 8.57
C ASP A 121 28.67 7.37 9.88
N PHE A 122 27.72 6.70 10.52
CA PHE A 122 27.17 7.11 11.81
C PHE A 122 26.74 5.86 12.59
N GLU A 123 26.76 5.97 13.91
CA GLU A 123 26.26 4.93 14.80
C GLU A 123 24.81 5.26 15.18
N PRO A 124 23.84 4.38 14.90
CA PRO A 124 22.47 4.59 15.35
C PRO A 124 22.37 4.63 16.87
N THR A 125 21.44 5.44 17.37
CA THR A 125 21.18 5.53 18.80
C THR A 125 20.80 4.17 19.40
N ASP A 126 21.15 3.98 20.67
CA ASP A 126 20.78 2.78 21.42
C ASP A 126 19.26 2.74 21.62
N LEU A 127 18.64 1.72 21.04
CA LEU A 127 17.19 1.53 21.03
C LEU A 127 16.61 1.41 22.45
N THR A 128 17.39 0.88 23.40
CA THR A 128 16.95 0.72 24.80
C THR A 128 16.85 2.05 25.56
N LYS A 129 17.48 3.11 25.03
CA LYS A 129 17.45 4.48 25.59
C LYS A 129 16.37 5.36 24.95
N ILE A 130 15.54 4.79 24.09
CA ILE A 130 14.39 5.48 23.52
C ILE A 130 13.24 5.31 24.51
N ALA A 131 12.65 6.43 24.91
CA ALA A 131 11.45 6.47 25.73
C ALA A 131 10.34 7.14 24.90
N LEU A 132 9.20 6.46 24.77
CA LEU A 132 8.06 6.91 23.98
C LEU A 132 6.80 6.85 24.81
N THR A 133 5.94 7.84 24.62
CA THR A 133 4.57 7.81 25.13
C THR A 133 3.62 7.48 23.99
N ARG A 134 2.86 6.39 24.15
CA ARG A 134 1.81 6.00 23.19
C ARG A 134 0.47 6.51 23.69
N PRO A 135 -0.16 7.50 23.05
CA PRO A 135 -1.54 7.83 23.35
C PRO A 135 -2.43 6.65 22.94
N VAL A 136 -3.25 6.16 23.87
CA VAL A 136 -4.20 5.08 23.65
C VAL A 136 -5.61 5.56 23.99
N TYR A 137 -6.56 5.26 23.12
CA TYR A 137 -7.97 5.41 23.46
C TYR A 137 -8.40 4.23 24.32
N GLU A 138 -8.98 4.52 25.48
CA GLU A 138 -9.67 3.52 26.29
C GLU A 138 -11.13 3.96 26.42
N PRO A 139 -12.08 3.17 25.90
CA PRO A 139 -13.49 3.51 25.99
C PRO A 139 -13.94 3.49 27.45
N THR A 140 -14.75 4.47 27.81
CA THR A 140 -15.41 4.53 29.11
C THR A 140 -16.47 3.42 29.22
N GLU A 141 -16.84 3.04 30.45
CA GLU A 141 -17.92 2.08 30.67
C GLU A 141 -19.23 2.54 30.00
N THR A 142 -19.50 3.84 29.97
CA THR A 142 -20.66 4.43 29.30
C THR A 142 -20.65 4.17 27.80
N GLU A 143 -19.52 4.35 27.11
CA GLU A 143 -19.42 4.09 25.67
C GLU A 143 -19.59 2.60 25.34
N VAL A 144 -19.11 1.71 26.22
CA VAL A 144 -19.31 0.26 26.09
C VAL A 144 -20.78 -0.10 26.29
N ASP A 145 -21.44 0.48 27.28
CA ASP A 145 -22.86 0.25 27.55
C ASP A 145 -23.75 0.81 26.42
N GLU A 146 -23.42 1.98 25.86
CA GLU A 146 -24.12 2.54 24.69
C GLU A 146 -23.96 1.64 23.45
N ALA A 147 -22.76 1.13 23.20
CA ALA A 147 -22.50 0.19 22.10
C ALA A 147 -23.26 -1.13 22.30
N LEU A 148 -23.33 -1.61 23.54
CA LEU A 148 -24.07 -2.83 23.90
C LEU A 148 -25.58 -2.64 23.74
N ASP A 149 -26.11 -1.49 24.15
CA ASP A 149 -27.53 -1.16 23.98
C ASP A 149 -27.90 -1.05 22.51
N GLU A 150 -27.03 -0.46 21.69
CA GLU A 150 -27.23 -0.37 20.25
C GLU A 150 -27.18 -1.77 19.60
N LEU A 151 -26.23 -2.61 19.99
CA LEU A 151 -26.16 -4.00 19.55
C LEU A 151 -27.41 -4.79 19.96
N ALA A 152 -27.93 -4.56 21.18
CA ALA A 152 -29.15 -5.19 21.66
C ALA A 152 -30.38 -4.77 20.85
N LYS A 153 -30.51 -3.47 20.51
CA LYS A 153 -31.58 -2.96 19.63
C LYS A 153 -31.52 -3.59 18.23
N GLN A 154 -30.32 -3.73 17.67
CA GLN A 154 -30.12 -4.34 16.36
C GLN A 154 -30.37 -5.85 16.38
N SER A 155 -30.14 -6.51 17.53
CA SER A 155 -30.32 -7.96 17.73
C SER A 155 -31.74 -8.34 18.17
N ARG A 156 -32.74 -7.61 17.68
CA ARG A 156 -34.16 -7.83 17.96
C ARG A 156 -34.56 -9.26 17.59
N THR A 157 -35.36 -9.88 18.45
CA THR A 157 -35.93 -11.21 18.21
C THR A 157 -37.41 -11.10 17.89
N TYR A 158 -38.00 -12.20 17.46
CA TYR A 158 -39.41 -12.26 17.11
C TYR A 158 -40.05 -13.46 17.80
N GLU A 159 -41.12 -13.21 18.54
CA GLU A 159 -41.88 -14.25 19.22
C GLU A 159 -43.31 -14.32 18.67
N PRO A 160 -43.97 -15.50 18.68
CA PRO A 160 -45.34 -15.65 18.20
C PRO A 160 -46.26 -14.58 18.80
N ARG A 161 -46.99 -13.86 17.95
CA ARG A 161 -47.85 -12.77 18.42
C ARG A 161 -49.00 -13.33 19.25
N THR A 162 -49.17 -12.82 20.47
CA THR A 162 -50.26 -13.22 21.37
C THR A 162 -51.24 -12.06 21.64
N GLY A 163 -52.51 -12.36 21.92
CA GLY A 163 -53.53 -11.37 22.29
C GLY A 163 -54.83 -11.42 21.47
N LYS A 164 -55.70 -10.39 21.63
CA LYS A 164 -57.04 -10.33 20.99
C LYS A 164 -57.00 -10.05 19.48
N SER A 165 -55.90 -9.54 18.96
CA SER A 165 -55.70 -9.28 17.52
C SER A 165 -54.37 -9.87 17.08
N LEU A 166 -54.43 -10.88 16.22
CA LEU A 166 -53.28 -11.53 15.58
C LEU A 166 -52.90 -10.88 14.25
N LYS A 167 -53.48 -9.71 13.94
CA LYS A 167 -53.16 -8.97 12.72
C LYS A 167 -51.72 -8.49 12.78
N SER A 168 -50.99 -8.62 11.68
CA SER A 168 -49.66 -8.07 11.49
C SER A 168 -49.69 -6.54 11.51
N LYS A 169 -48.57 -5.94 11.93
CA LYS A 169 -48.31 -4.50 11.84
C LYS A 169 -46.89 -4.28 11.31
N ASP A 170 -46.61 -3.04 10.93
CA ASP A 170 -45.25 -2.60 10.63
C ASP A 170 -44.28 -2.96 11.78
N GLY A 171 -43.13 -3.53 11.44
CA GLY A 171 -42.12 -4.04 12.37
C GLY A 171 -42.32 -5.47 12.89
N ASP A 172 -43.43 -6.16 12.55
CA ASP A 172 -43.59 -7.59 12.84
C ASP A 172 -42.84 -8.47 11.83
N GLN A 173 -42.47 -9.69 12.24
CA GLN A 173 -41.94 -10.72 11.34
C GLN A 173 -43.05 -11.70 10.95
N LEU A 174 -43.22 -11.97 9.67
CA LEU A 174 -44.13 -12.96 9.14
C LEU A 174 -43.34 -14.18 8.70
N LEU A 175 -43.87 -15.37 8.99
CA LEU A 175 -43.47 -16.60 8.29
C LEU A 175 -44.46 -16.79 7.15
N ILE A 176 -43.98 -16.73 5.91
CA ILE A 176 -44.82 -16.76 4.71
C ILE A 176 -44.36 -17.80 3.70
N ASP A 177 -45.33 -18.34 2.97
CA ASP A 177 -45.09 -19.00 1.69
C ASP A 177 -45.60 -18.06 0.60
N PHE A 178 -44.90 -17.94 -0.51
CA PHE A 178 -45.41 -17.17 -1.64
C PHE A 178 -45.08 -17.82 -2.97
N VAL A 179 -45.99 -17.63 -3.93
CA VAL A 179 -45.82 -18.03 -5.33
C VAL A 179 -46.10 -16.82 -6.22
N GLY A 180 -45.04 -16.30 -6.83
CA GLY A 180 -45.04 -15.19 -7.76
C GLY A 180 -45.35 -15.64 -9.19
N ARG A 181 -46.23 -14.91 -9.85
CA ARG A 181 -46.65 -15.13 -11.24
C ARG A 181 -46.59 -13.84 -12.03
N ILE A 182 -46.17 -13.94 -13.29
CA ILE A 182 -46.25 -12.86 -14.29
C ILE A 182 -47.14 -13.39 -15.41
N ASP A 183 -48.16 -12.63 -15.80
CA ASP A 183 -49.14 -13.03 -16.82
C ASP A 183 -49.79 -14.42 -16.57
N GLY A 184 -49.90 -14.82 -15.31
CA GLY A 184 -50.48 -16.10 -14.89
C GLY A 184 -49.50 -17.29 -14.84
N GLU A 185 -48.25 -17.11 -15.27
CA GLU A 185 -47.19 -18.14 -15.23
C GLU A 185 -46.24 -17.89 -14.05
N ALA A 186 -45.90 -18.95 -13.31
CA ALA A 186 -44.91 -18.87 -12.24
C ALA A 186 -43.50 -18.66 -12.83
N PHE A 187 -42.71 -17.77 -12.23
CA PHE A 187 -41.35 -17.48 -12.69
C PHE A 187 -40.28 -18.00 -11.71
N GLN A 188 -39.09 -18.27 -12.24
CA GLN A 188 -37.96 -18.77 -11.44
C GLN A 188 -37.49 -17.72 -10.44
N GLY A 189 -37.34 -18.11 -9.16
CA GLY A 189 -36.98 -17.21 -8.06
C GLY A 189 -38.17 -16.46 -7.45
N GLY A 190 -39.39 -16.66 -7.98
CA GLY A 190 -40.62 -16.06 -7.44
C GLY A 190 -41.34 -16.91 -6.40
N THR A 191 -40.78 -18.03 -5.96
CA THR A 191 -41.43 -18.94 -4.99
C THR A 191 -40.52 -19.23 -3.81
N ALA A 192 -41.06 -19.14 -2.61
CA ALA A 192 -40.38 -19.55 -1.38
C ALA A 192 -41.38 -20.14 -0.39
N GLU A 193 -40.91 -21.10 0.41
CA GLU A 193 -41.64 -21.67 1.54
C GLU A 193 -40.89 -21.35 2.83
N ASP A 194 -41.62 -21.17 3.93
CA ASP A 194 -41.09 -20.85 5.27
C ASP A 194 -40.15 -19.63 5.27
N SER A 195 -40.47 -18.63 4.44
CA SER A 195 -39.68 -17.41 4.33
C SER A 195 -40.03 -16.46 5.47
N GLU A 196 -39.02 -15.94 6.16
CA GLU A 196 -39.19 -14.93 7.20
C GLU A 196 -39.10 -13.52 6.60
N LEU A 197 -40.16 -12.73 6.76
CA LEU A 197 -40.24 -11.36 6.26
C LEU A 197 -40.54 -10.40 7.42
N VAL A 198 -39.65 -9.44 7.68
CA VAL A 198 -39.93 -8.34 8.59
C VAL A 198 -40.62 -7.21 7.84
N LEU A 199 -41.84 -6.85 8.25
CA LEU A 199 -42.59 -5.76 7.63
C LEU A 199 -41.93 -4.41 7.93
N GLY A 200 -41.72 -3.60 6.89
CA GLY A 200 -41.04 -2.31 6.98
C GLY A 200 -39.51 -2.41 6.87
N SER A 201 -38.96 -3.60 6.58
CA SER A 201 -37.51 -3.80 6.43
C SER A 201 -36.99 -3.36 5.07
N GLY A 202 -37.86 -3.28 4.06
CA GLY A 202 -37.47 -2.96 2.68
C GLY A 202 -36.61 -4.05 2.03
N GLN A 203 -36.65 -5.27 2.57
CA GLN A 203 -35.95 -6.43 2.01
C GLN A 203 -36.66 -6.97 0.76
N PHE A 204 -37.97 -6.75 0.66
CA PHE A 204 -38.78 -7.17 -0.48
C PHE A 204 -39.04 -5.99 -1.44
N ILE A 205 -39.64 -6.30 -2.60
CA ILE A 205 -39.96 -5.32 -3.63
C ILE A 205 -40.90 -4.24 -3.02
N PRO A 206 -40.67 -2.94 -3.28
CA PRO A 206 -41.54 -1.88 -2.79
C PRO A 206 -43.01 -2.13 -3.13
N GLY A 207 -43.90 -1.95 -2.15
CA GLY A 207 -45.33 -2.26 -2.27
C GLY A 207 -45.72 -3.67 -1.84
N PHE A 208 -44.76 -4.59 -1.64
CA PHE A 208 -45.04 -5.96 -1.22
C PHE A 208 -45.40 -6.03 0.26
N GLU A 209 -44.55 -5.45 1.12
CA GLU A 209 -44.68 -5.53 2.58
C GLU A 209 -45.92 -4.80 3.07
N GLU A 210 -46.26 -3.65 2.46
CA GLU A 210 -47.39 -2.80 2.84
C GLU A 210 -48.75 -3.50 2.65
N GLN A 211 -48.86 -4.41 1.68
CA GLN A 211 -50.07 -5.18 1.41
C GLN A 211 -50.28 -6.33 2.40
N LEU A 212 -49.23 -6.74 3.11
CA LEU A 212 -49.29 -7.78 4.14
C LEU A 212 -49.56 -7.22 5.53
N VAL A 213 -49.60 -5.89 5.69
CA VAL A 213 -49.99 -5.23 6.94
C VAL A 213 -51.47 -5.48 7.23
N GLY A 214 -51.75 -6.02 8.41
CA GLY A 214 -53.10 -6.37 8.86
C GLY A 214 -53.51 -7.83 8.60
N ALA A 215 -52.69 -8.62 7.91
CA ALA A 215 -52.89 -10.04 7.67
C ALA A 215 -52.76 -10.88 8.96
N LYS A 216 -53.41 -12.04 9.01
CA LYS A 216 -53.40 -12.97 10.14
C LYS A 216 -52.78 -14.31 9.75
N PRO A 217 -52.35 -15.13 10.73
CA PRO A 217 -51.99 -16.52 10.46
C PRO A 217 -53.14 -17.26 9.77
N GLY A 218 -52.82 -17.96 8.68
CA GLY A 218 -53.75 -18.67 7.80
C GLY A 218 -54.34 -17.84 6.66
N ASP A 219 -54.11 -16.52 6.61
CA ASP A 219 -54.62 -15.69 5.51
C ASP A 219 -53.82 -15.93 4.22
N GLU A 220 -54.53 -16.01 3.11
CA GLU A 220 -53.96 -15.97 1.76
C GLU A 220 -54.20 -14.58 1.15
N VAL A 221 -53.13 -13.87 0.84
CA VAL A 221 -53.15 -12.50 0.33
C VAL A 221 -52.53 -12.49 -1.06
N ILE A 222 -53.28 -11.97 -2.05
CA ILE A 222 -52.74 -11.74 -3.40
C ILE A 222 -52.12 -10.35 -3.40
N VAL A 223 -50.78 -10.32 -3.35
CA VAL A 223 -49.98 -9.11 -3.36
C VAL A 223 -49.64 -8.75 -4.80
N LYS A 224 -50.01 -7.54 -5.24
CA LYS A 224 -49.73 -7.07 -6.61
C LYS A 224 -48.66 -5.99 -6.58
N VAL A 225 -47.54 -6.22 -7.24
CA VAL A 225 -46.41 -5.28 -7.25
C VAL A 225 -45.80 -5.18 -8.65
N ALA A 226 -45.18 -4.05 -8.94
CA ALA A 226 -44.38 -3.85 -10.12
C ALA A 226 -42.90 -3.91 -9.74
N PHE A 227 -42.10 -4.68 -10.48
CA PHE A 227 -40.66 -4.70 -10.29
C PHE A 227 -40.05 -3.33 -10.67
N PRO A 228 -39.05 -2.83 -9.92
CA PRO A 228 -38.32 -1.63 -10.28
C PRO A 228 -37.71 -1.72 -11.70
N ALA A 229 -37.58 -0.58 -12.37
CA ALA A 229 -37.02 -0.53 -13.72
C ALA A 229 -35.52 -0.92 -13.78
N ASP A 230 -34.84 -0.81 -12.65
CA ASP A 230 -33.42 -1.10 -12.43
C ASP A 230 -33.19 -2.45 -11.72
N TYR A 231 -34.17 -3.36 -11.75
CA TYR A 231 -34.06 -4.66 -11.10
C TYR A 231 -32.96 -5.54 -11.72
N GLN A 232 -32.18 -6.22 -10.88
CA GLN A 232 -31.01 -7.01 -11.25
C GLN A 232 -31.31 -8.09 -12.30
N ALA A 233 -32.52 -8.64 -12.27
CA ALA A 233 -33.01 -9.59 -13.27
C ALA A 233 -33.73 -8.85 -14.41
N ALA A 234 -33.05 -8.67 -15.55
CA ALA A 234 -33.56 -7.93 -16.71
C ALA A 234 -34.89 -8.49 -17.29
N ASN A 235 -35.19 -9.76 -17.04
CA ASN A 235 -36.43 -10.41 -17.45
C ASN A 235 -37.64 -10.09 -16.55
N LEU A 236 -37.41 -9.51 -15.36
CA LEU A 236 -38.41 -9.12 -14.38
C LEU A 236 -38.56 -7.60 -14.27
N ALA A 237 -37.51 -6.83 -14.59
CA ALA A 237 -37.50 -5.37 -14.49
C ALA A 237 -38.70 -4.71 -15.17
N GLY A 238 -39.41 -3.84 -14.43
CA GLY A 238 -40.56 -3.08 -14.93
C GLY A 238 -41.84 -3.88 -15.20
N LYS A 239 -41.89 -5.18 -14.87
CA LYS A 239 -43.09 -6.01 -15.07
C LYS A 239 -43.98 -6.02 -13.84
N ASP A 240 -45.28 -6.14 -14.08
CA ASP A 240 -46.27 -6.41 -13.03
C ASP A 240 -46.25 -7.90 -12.66
N ALA A 241 -46.29 -8.19 -11.37
CA ALA A 241 -46.34 -9.53 -10.84
C ALA A 241 -47.39 -9.65 -9.73
N GLU A 242 -48.01 -10.84 -9.66
CA GLU A 242 -48.94 -11.20 -8.61
C GLU A 242 -48.33 -12.32 -7.76
N PHE A 243 -48.24 -12.08 -6.46
CA PHE A 243 -47.73 -13.05 -5.49
C PHE A 243 -48.89 -13.55 -4.64
N THR A 244 -49.22 -14.82 -4.78
CA THR A 244 -50.12 -15.49 -3.84
C THR A 244 -49.33 -15.81 -2.59
N THR A 245 -49.56 -15.07 -1.50
CA THR A 245 -48.79 -15.15 -0.26
C THR A 245 -49.65 -15.69 0.86
N THR A 246 -49.27 -16.85 1.41
CA THR A 246 -49.91 -17.45 2.57
C THR A 246 -49.14 -17.10 3.83
N VAL A 247 -49.79 -16.47 4.81
CA VAL A 247 -49.18 -16.14 6.09
C VAL A 247 -49.31 -17.33 7.03
N LYS A 248 -48.22 -18.03 7.33
CA LYS A 248 -48.19 -19.16 8.28
C LYS A 248 -48.21 -18.67 9.73
N GLU A 249 -47.40 -17.67 10.04
CA GLU A 249 -47.21 -17.16 11.40
C GLU A 249 -47.00 -15.64 11.39
N VAL A 250 -47.48 -14.97 12.43
CA VAL A 250 -47.19 -13.56 12.71
C VAL A 250 -46.44 -13.51 14.04
N ARG A 251 -45.21 -13.02 14.02
CA ARG A 251 -44.36 -12.86 15.20
C ARG A 251 -44.15 -11.37 15.50
N ALA A 252 -44.36 -10.99 16.76
CA ALA A 252 -44.14 -9.64 17.22
C ALA A 252 -42.66 -9.43 17.57
N PRO A 253 -42.11 -8.23 17.33
CA PRO A 253 -40.75 -7.91 17.73
C PRO A 253 -40.64 -7.92 19.26
N VAL A 254 -39.60 -8.58 19.75
CA VAL A 254 -39.16 -8.54 21.13
C VAL A 254 -37.82 -7.81 21.13
N ASP A 255 -37.81 -6.64 21.76
CA ASP A 255 -36.60 -5.84 21.89
C ASP A 255 -35.51 -6.67 22.54
N GLY A 256 -34.33 -6.69 21.90
CA GLY A 256 -33.18 -7.37 22.46
C GLY A 256 -32.81 -6.71 23.78
N LYS A 257 -32.55 -7.54 24.79
CA LYS A 257 -31.98 -7.08 26.05
C LYS A 257 -30.48 -7.31 26.02
N ALA A 258 -29.75 -6.40 26.65
CA ALA A 258 -28.34 -6.58 26.93
C ALA A 258 -28.16 -7.59 28.08
N ASP A 259 -28.33 -8.88 27.78
CA ASP A 259 -28.24 -10.00 28.73
C ASP A 259 -27.40 -11.17 28.19
N ASP A 260 -27.19 -12.20 29.01
CA ASP A 260 -26.40 -13.38 28.62
C ASP A 260 -27.01 -14.11 27.40
N ALA A 261 -28.34 -14.04 27.22
CA ALA A 261 -29.01 -14.64 26.07
C ALA A 261 -28.70 -13.89 24.76
N LEU A 262 -28.45 -12.58 24.80
CA LEU A 262 -27.88 -11.86 23.65
C LEU A 262 -26.46 -12.35 23.34
N ALA A 263 -25.61 -12.51 24.36
CA ALA A 263 -24.24 -12.98 24.17
C ALA A 263 -24.21 -14.39 23.54
N GLU A 264 -24.98 -15.33 24.08
CA GLU A 264 -25.05 -16.71 23.59
C GLU A 264 -25.52 -16.77 22.12
N ARG A 265 -26.49 -15.94 21.73
CA ARG A 265 -26.97 -15.85 20.33
C ARG A 265 -25.90 -15.36 19.37
N LEU A 266 -24.99 -14.52 19.83
CA LEU A 266 -23.84 -14.03 19.06
C LEU A 266 -22.62 -14.96 19.16
N GLY A 267 -22.76 -16.11 19.82
CA GLY A 267 -21.69 -17.09 20.00
C GLY A 267 -20.68 -16.71 21.09
N VAL A 268 -21.05 -15.83 22.02
CA VAL A 268 -20.23 -15.37 23.14
C VAL A 268 -20.75 -15.98 24.45
N GLU A 269 -19.85 -16.34 25.37
CA GLU A 269 -20.20 -17.10 26.57
C GLU A 269 -21.20 -16.41 27.50
N ASN A 270 -21.09 -15.09 27.67
CA ASN A 270 -21.92 -14.29 28.57
C ASN A 270 -21.77 -12.79 28.27
N LEU A 271 -22.57 -11.97 28.96
CA LEU A 271 -22.61 -10.53 28.81
C LEU A 271 -21.28 -9.85 29.16
N GLU A 272 -20.57 -10.35 30.18
CA GLU A 272 -19.27 -9.78 30.56
C GLU A 272 -18.25 -9.94 29.44
N LYS A 273 -18.20 -11.12 28.81
CA LYS A 273 -17.34 -11.39 27.66
C LYS A 273 -17.76 -10.59 26.43
N LEU A 274 -19.06 -10.38 26.22
CA LEU A 274 -19.55 -9.52 25.15
C LEU A 274 -19.10 -8.07 25.36
N LYS A 275 -19.19 -7.55 26.58
CA LYS A 275 -18.66 -6.21 26.93
C LYS A 275 -17.15 -6.10 26.73
N GLU A 276 -16.39 -7.12 27.11
CA GLU A 276 -14.94 -7.16 26.89
C GLU A 276 -14.59 -7.13 25.39
N LEU A 277 -15.30 -7.89 24.56
CA LEU A 277 -15.12 -7.89 23.11
C LEU A 277 -15.53 -6.55 22.48
N LEU A 278 -16.61 -5.93 22.95
CA LEU A 278 -17.02 -4.59 22.51
C LEU A 278 -15.97 -3.54 22.89
N LYS A 279 -15.43 -3.61 24.11
CA LYS A 279 -14.32 -2.76 24.54
C LYS A 279 -13.10 -2.92 23.63
N GLN A 280 -12.66 -4.16 23.38
CA GLN A 280 -11.53 -4.43 22.47
C GLN A 280 -11.82 -3.96 21.04
N ASN A 281 -13.06 -4.10 20.58
CA ASN A 281 -13.45 -3.61 19.26
C ASN A 281 -13.33 -2.09 19.19
N LEU A 282 -13.87 -1.37 20.17
CA LEU A 282 -13.77 0.09 20.27
C LEU A 282 -12.31 0.56 20.36
N GLU A 283 -11.47 -0.12 21.15
CA GLU A 283 -10.02 0.16 21.21
C GLU A 283 -9.35 -0.06 19.85
N SER A 284 -9.65 -1.17 19.17
CA SER A 284 -9.06 -1.53 17.88
C SER A 284 -9.39 -0.54 16.76
N GLN A 285 -10.55 0.12 16.83
CA GLN A 285 -10.96 1.15 15.87
C GLN A 285 -9.99 2.35 15.87
N TYR A 286 -9.34 2.64 17.02
CA TYR A 286 -8.40 3.75 17.17
C TYR A 286 -6.95 3.32 17.38
N ALA A 287 -6.67 2.01 17.32
CA ALA A 287 -5.30 1.48 17.38
C ALA A 287 -4.43 2.03 16.23
N GLY A 288 -5.02 2.27 15.05
CA GLY A 288 -4.33 2.89 13.92
C GLY A 288 -3.84 4.31 14.22
N ALA A 289 -4.69 5.15 14.82
CA ALA A 289 -4.33 6.52 15.23
C ALA A 289 -3.25 6.51 16.32
N SER A 290 -3.37 5.60 17.29
CA SER A 290 -2.38 5.39 18.35
C SER A 290 -1.02 5.01 17.78
N ARG A 291 -0.99 4.08 16.80
CA ARG A 291 0.22 3.64 16.10
C ARG A 291 0.85 4.78 15.30
N PHE A 292 0.03 5.58 14.62
CA PHE A 292 0.50 6.73 13.86
C PHE A 292 1.18 7.77 14.77
N LYS A 293 0.54 8.16 15.88
CA LYS A 293 1.14 9.08 16.86
C LYS A 293 2.41 8.54 17.49
N LEU A 294 2.45 7.25 17.83
CA LEU A 294 3.67 6.60 18.33
C LEU A 294 4.80 6.65 17.29
N LYS A 295 4.51 6.28 16.04
CA LYS A 295 5.50 6.29 14.95
C LYS A 295 6.05 7.70 14.76
N ARG A 296 5.20 8.73 14.76
CA ARG A 296 5.62 10.12 14.68
C ARG A 296 6.54 10.53 15.83
N ALA A 297 6.14 10.25 17.08
CA ALA A 297 6.96 10.54 18.25
C ALA A 297 8.33 9.82 18.20
N LEU A 298 8.36 8.58 17.70
CA LEU A 298 9.60 7.87 17.46
C LEU A 298 10.48 8.59 16.43
N LEU A 299 9.91 8.97 15.28
CA LEU A 299 10.65 9.67 14.24
C LEU A 299 11.18 11.03 14.73
N ASP A 300 10.44 11.77 15.56
CA ASP A 300 10.93 12.99 16.21
C ASP A 300 12.16 12.71 17.09
N VAL A 301 12.09 11.70 17.96
CA VAL A 301 13.22 11.31 18.82
C VAL A 301 14.43 10.85 18.01
N LEU A 302 14.22 10.16 16.89
CA LEU A 302 15.30 9.75 16.00
C LEU A 302 15.93 10.95 15.29
N ASP A 303 15.14 11.93 14.84
CA ASP A 303 15.66 13.13 14.19
C ASP A 303 16.52 13.96 15.15
N GLU A 304 16.06 14.13 16.40
CA GLU A 304 16.80 14.88 17.44
C GLU A 304 18.11 14.21 17.85
N LYS A 305 18.16 12.87 17.86
CA LYS A 305 19.32 12.11 18.32
C LYS A 305 20.39 11.88 17.26
N HIS A 306 20.14 12.26 16.01
CA HIS A 306 21.09 12.06 14.92
C HIS A 306 21.34 13.35 14.16
N ASP A 307 22.62 13.71 14.05
CA ASP A 307 23.10 14.81 13.23
C ASP A 307 24.35 14.33 12.48
N PHE A 308 24.24 14.23 11.17
CA PHE A 308 25.30 13.76 10.27
C PHE A 308 25.10 14.36 8.87
N PRO A 309 26.18 14.49 8.08
CA PRO A 309 26.06 15.01 6.72
C PRO A 309 25.15 14.12 5.87
N LEU A 310 24.26 14.73 5.09
CA LEU A 310 23.35 14.02 4.19
C LEU A 310 23.90 14.00 2.76
N PRO A 311 23.74 12.90 2.01
CA PRO A 311 24.09 12.86 0.59
C PRO A 311 23.27 13.89 -0.21
N PRO A 312 23.91 14.90 -0.83
CA PRO A 312 23.20 15.99 -1.50
C PRO A 312 22.22 15.52 -2.58
N LYS A 313 22.57 14.51 -3.39
CA LYS A 313 21.67 13.98 -4.43
C LYS A 313 20.42 13.33 -3.84
N MET A 314 20.52 12.68 -2.68
CA MET A 314 19.34 12.11 -2.01
C MET A 314 18.41 13.23 -1.52
N VAL A 315 18.99 14.28 -0.92
CA VAL A 315 18.21 15.45 -0.47
C VAL A 315 17.56 16.16 -1.64
N GLU A 316 18.28 16.33 -2.75
CA GLU A 316 17.73 16.92 -3.97
C GLU A 316 16.63 16.07 -4.60
N ALA A 317 16.79 14.74 -4.65
CA ALA A 317 15.76 13.85 -5.16
C ALA A 317 14.48 13.91 -4.32
N GLU A 318 14.61 13.85 -3.00
CA GLU A 318 13.48 13.97 -2.06
C GLU A 318 12.82 15.34 -2.16
N PHE A 319 13.61 16.42 -2.18
CA PHE A 319 13.11 17.78 -2.36
C PHE A 319 12.34 17.93 -3.67
N ASN A 320 12.88 17.42 -4.79
CA ASN A 320 12.21 17.52 -6.08
C ASN A 320 10.89 16.74 -6.11
N ALA A 321 10.82 15.58 -5.45
CA ALA A 321 9.59 14.80 -5.34
C ALA A 321 8.51 15.58 -4.55
N ILE A 322 8.88 16.13 -3.38
CA ILE A 322 8.00 16.96 -2.57
C ILE A 322 7.56 18.21 -3.35
N TRP A 323 8.52 18.90 -3.98
CA TRP A 323 8.25 20.14 -4.69
C TRP A 323 7.32 19.94 -5.88
N GLN A 324 7.44 18.83 -6.61
CA GLN A 324 6.50 18.49 -7.68
C GLN A 324 5.07 18.34 -7.16
N GLN A 325 4.88 17.72 -5.99
CA GLN A 325 3.57 17.58 -5.35
C GLN A 325 3.02 18.96 -4.94
N VAL A 326 3.84 19.77 -4.25
CA VAL A 326 3.48 21.14 -3.83
C VAL A 326 3.06 22.00 -5.02
N GLN A 327 3.78 21.91 -6.15
CA GLN A 327 3.41 22.62 -7.37
C GLN A 327 2.07 22.13 -7.94
N ALA A 328 1.84 20.82 -7.96
CA ALA A 328 0.57 20.26 -8.42
C ALA A 328 -0.62 20.68 -7.53
N ASP A 329 -0.41 20.76 -6.22
CA ASP A 329 -1.43 21.20 -5.28
C ASP A 329 -1.68 22.71 -5.39
N LYS A 330 -0.62 23.51 -5.59
CA LYS A 330 -0.70 24.95 -5.92
C LYS A 330 -1.52 25.21 -7.18
N GLU A 331 -1.29 24.45 -8.25
CA GLU A 331 -2.06 24.57 -9.50
C GLU A 331 -3.55 24.25 -9.31
N ARG A 332 -3.88 23.37 -8.36
CA ARG A 332 -5.25 22.99 -8.01
C ARG A 332 -5.89 23.89 -6.95
N GLY A 333 -5.15 24.86 -6.43
CA GLY A 333 -5.61 25.72 -5.33
C GLY A 333 -5.72 25.00 -3.98
N GLY A 334 -5.00 23.89 -3.80
CA GLY A 334 -4.99 23.06 -2.60
C GLY A 334 -3.78 23.29 -1.68
N LEU A 335 -3.07 24.42 -1.80
CA LEU A 335 -2.00 24.74 -0.85
C LEU A 335 -2.57 24.91 0.57
N PRO A 336 -1.86 24.43 1.60
CA PRO A 336 -2.19 24.74 2.98
C PRO A 336 -2.33 26.25 3.20
N PRO A 337 -3.28 26.72 4.03
CA PRO A 337 -3.47 28.15 4.28
C PRO A 337 -2.21 28.85 4.80
N GLU A 338 -1.37 28.14 5.55
CA GLU A 338 -0.09 28.61 6.07
C GLU A 338 0.96 28.86 4.97
N ASP A 339 0.83 28.17 3.84
CA ASP A 339 1.75 28.26 2.70
C ASP A 339 1.24 29.19 1.60
N ALA A 340 -0.06 29.47 1.57
CA ALA A 340 -0.71 30.29 0.54
C ALA A 340 -0.16 31.74 0.48
N GLU A 341 0.37 32.27 1.58
CA GLU A 341 0.92 33.63 1.67
C GLU A 341 2.45 33.70 1.52
N LYS A 342 3.14 32.55 1.45
CA LYS A 342 4.62 32.50 1.38
C LYS A 342 5.11 32.67 -0.06
N SER A 343 6.32 33.23 -0.21
CA SER A 343 6.98 33.27 -1.52
C SER A 343 7.52 31.89 -1.92
N ASP A 344 7.75 31.68 -3.21
CA ASP A 344 8.32 30.41 -3.69
C ASP A 344 9.68 30.12 -3.05
N ASP A 345 10.53 31.13 -2.83
CA ASP A 345 11.84 30.96 -2.17
C ASP A 345 11.70 30.52 -0.69
N GLN A 346 10.68 31.03 0.01
CA GLN A 346 10.39 30.64 1.38
C GLN A 346 9.90 29.19 1.44
N LEU A 347 8.95 28.83 0.55
CA LEU A 347 8.45 27.47 0.44
C LEU A 347 9.58 26.50 0.11
N GLN A 348 10.42 26.80 -0.88
CA GLN A 348 11.56 25.94 -1.23
C GLN A 348 12.51 25.71 -0.05
N THR A 349 12.76 26.74 0.77
CA THR A 349 13.62 26.62 1.96
C THR A 349 12.98 25.72 3.02
N GLU A 350 11.68 25.84 3.25
CA GLU A 350 10.97 25.01 4.24
C GLU A 350 10.84 23.56 3.77
N TYR A 351 10.42 23.33 2.53
CA TYR A 351 10.32 21.98 1.96
C TYR A 351 11.69 21.30 1.82
N ARG A 352 12.77 22.06 1.66
CA ARG A 352 14.14 21.50 1.71
C ARG A 352 14.48 20.96 3.09
N LYS A 353 14.09 21.64 4.18
CA LYS A 353 14.28 21.10 5.54
C LYS A 353 13.48 19.83 5.76
N ILE A 354 12.27 19.74 5.19
CA ILE A 354 11.45 18.53 5.21
C ILE A 354 12.18 17.38 4.48
N ALA A 355 12.73 17.66 3.29
CA ALA A 355 13.50 16.69 2.53
C ALA A 355 14.74 16.20 3.30
N GLU A 356 15.50 17.11 3.91
CA GLU A 356 16.65 16.77 4.75
C GLU A 356 16.25 15.86 5.91
N ARG A 357 15.17 16.19 6.61
CA ARG A 357 14.65 15.36 7.70
C ARG A 357 14.23 13.98 7.22
N ARG A 358 13.50 13.87 6.11
CA ARG A 358 13.08 12.58 5.54
C ARG A 358 14.25 11.71 5.12
N VAL A 359 15.25 12.30 4.45
CA VAL A 359 16.48 11.59 4.07
C VAL A 359 17.24 11.13 5.31
N ARG A 360 17.38 11.99 6.33
CA ARG A 360 18.04 11.63 7.59
C ARG A 360 17.36 10.43 8.24
N LEU A 361 16.04 10.50 8.43
CA LEU A 361 15.27 9.43 9.05
C LEU A 361 15.30 8.14 8.24
N GLY A 362 15.18 8.22 6.91
CA GLY A 362 15.32 7.06 6.03
C GLY A 362 16.68 6.38 6.18
N LEU A 363 17.76 7.16 6.25
CA LEU A 363 19.12 6.65 6.48
C LEU A 363 19.27 6.02 7.87
N VAL A 364 18.74 6.65 8.92
CA VAL A 364 18.74 6.12 10.30
C VAL A 364 18.01 4.79 10.37
N LEU A 365 16.79 4.71 9.82
CA LEU A 365 16.00 3.47 9.81
C LEU A 365 16.67 2.37 8.98
N ALA A 366 17.24 2.71 7.81
CA ALA A 366 18.00 1.78 6.99
C ALA A 366 19.21 1.20 7.74
N GLU A 367 19.96 2.05 8.46
CA GLU A 367 21.13 1.60 9.21
C GLU A 367 20.74 0.79 10.45
N ILE A 368 19.68 1.15 11.18
CA ILE A 368 19.11 0.35 12.27
C ILE A 368 18.69 -1.03 11.75
N GLY A 369 17.94 -1.07 10.65
CA GLY A 369 17.50 -2.31 10.03
C GLY A 369 18.67 -3.16 9.56
N ARG A 370 19.72 -2.55 8.98
CA ARG A 370 20.95 -3.24 8.57
C ARG A 370 21.68 -3.86 9.76
N VAL A 371 21.91 -3.11 10.83
CA VAL A 371 22.63 -3.57 12.04
C VAL A 371 21.86 -4.69 12.74
N ASN A 372 20.53 -4.68 12.68
CA ASN A 372 19.67 -5.70 13.28
C ASN A 372 19.23 -6.81 12.29
N ASN A 373 19.76 -6.80 11.06
CA ASN A 373 19.43 -7.76 10.00
C ASN A 373 17.92 -7.92 9.74
N VAL A 374 17.20 -6.79 9.73
CA VAL A 374 15.78 -6.74 9.34
C VAL A 374 15.67 -7.02 7.85
N GLN A 375 14.79 -7.94 7.48
CA GLN A 375 14.56 -8.31 6.09
C GLN A 375 13.06 -8.38 5.81
N VAL A 376 12.67 -7.90 4.63
CA VAL A 376 11.33 -8.13 4.08
C VAL A 376 11.35 -9.45 3.33
N THR A 377 10.53 -10.38 3.79
CA THR A 377 10.39 -11.69 3.18
C THR A 377 9.64 -11.59 1.85
N GLU A 378 9.85 -12.57 0.98
CA GLU A 378 9.12 -12.66 -0.28
C GLU A 378 7.60 -12.78 -0.04
N GLN A 379 7.20 -13.50 1.02
CA GLN A 379 5.79 -13.66 1.37
C GLN A 379 5.14 -12.32 1.74
N GLU A 380 5.78 -11.52 2.59
CA GLU A 380 5.28 -10.18 2.96
C GLU A 380 5.14 -9.27 1.73
N LEU A 381 6.10 -9.33 0.81
CA LEU A 381 6.04 -8.56 -0.42
C LEU A 381 4.89 -9.04 -1.33
N LEU A 382 4.70 -10.35 -1.49
CA LEU A 382 3.59 -10.92 -2.26
C LEU A 382 2.23 -10.56 -1.64
N ASP A 383 2.14 -10.52 -0.32
CA ASP A 383 0.93 -10.12 0.41
C ASP A 383 0.60 -8.65 0.17
N ALA A 384 1.59 -7.76 0.28
CA ALA A 384 1.43 -6.34 -0.03
C ALA A 384 1.04 -6.11 -1.50
N MET A 385 1.66 -6.82 -2.45
CA MET A 385 1.29 -6.75 -3.87
C MET A 385 -0.15 -7.18 -4.11
N ARG A 386 -0.62 -8.24 -3.43
CA ARG A 386 -2.02 -8.68 -3.52
C ARG A 386 -2.97 -7.65 -2.95
N GLN A 387 -2.66 -7.10 -1.78
CA GLN A 387 -3.49 -6.07 -1.14
C GLN A 387 -3.59 -4.80 -1.99
N GLU A 388 -2.47 -4.34 -2.55
CA GLU A 388 -2.46 -3.16 -3.41
C GLU A 388 -3.24 -3.42 -4.71
N ALA A 389 -3.04 -4.59 -5.33
CA ALA A 389 -3.76 -4.96 -6.55
C ALA A 389 -5.28 -5.03 -6.36
N MET A 390 -5.77 -5.49 -5.20
CA MET A 390 -7.21 -5.57 -4.90
C MET A 390 -7.92 -4.21 -4.97
N ARG A 391 -7.20 -3.11 -4.75
CA ARG A 391 -7.76 -1.74 -4.84
C ARG A 391 -8.22 -1.39 -6.26
N TYR A 392 -7.71 -2.10 -7.27
CA TYR A 392 -8.02 -1.89 -8.69
C TYR A 392 -9.15 -2.81 -9.21
N GLY A 393 -9.82 -3.56 -8.33
CA GLY A 393 -11.01 -4.34 -8.66
C GLY A 393 -10.79 -5.32 -9.82
N PRO A 394 -11.53 -5.24 -10.94
CA PRO A 394 -11.41 -6.19 -12.06
C PRO A 394 -10.02 -6.29 -12.70
N GLN A 395 -9.16 -5.27 -12.52
CA GLN A 395 -7.80 -5.24 -13.08
C GLN A 395 -6.75 -5.82 -12.12
N ALA A 396 -7.14 -6.29 -10.93
CA ALA A 396 -6.22 -6.72 -9.89
C ALA A 396 -5.14 -7.71 -10.39
N GLN A 397 -5.52 -8.71 -11.20
CA GLN A 397 -4.56 -9.69 -11.73
C GLN A 397 -3.49 -9.05 -12.61
N GLN A 398 -3.86 -8.11 -13.49
CA GLN A 398 -2.93 -7.41 -14.37
C GLN A 398 -1.97 -6.50 -13.58
N ILE A 399 -2.50 -5.81 -12.57
CA ILE A 399 -1.71 -4.95 -11.68
C ILE A 399 -0.74 -5.80 -10.85
N PHE A 400 -1.18 -6.93 -10.31
CA PHE A 400 -0.32 -7.86 -9.59
C PHE A 400 0.82 -8.40 -10.47
N ASP A 401 0.53 -8.82 -11.69
CA ASP A 401 1.55 -9.29 -12.63
C ASP A 401 2.53 -8.17 -13.03
N MET A 402 2.06 -6.93 -13.14
CA MET A 402 2.91 -5.75 -13.37
C MET A 402 3.88 -5.52 -12.20
N PHE A 403 3.40 -5.54 -10.95
CA PHE A 403 4.28 -5.50 -9.78
C PHE A 403 5.29 -6.64 -9.80
N ARG A 404 4.89 -7.86 -10.18
CA ARG A 404 5.78 -9.03 -10.18
C ARG A 404 6.91 -8.95 -11.22
N GLN A 405 6.69 -8.24 -12.32
CA GLN A 405 7.66 -8.11 -13.41
C GLN A 405 8.55 -6.87 -13.28
N ASN A 406 8.17 -5.90 -12.45
CA ASN A 406 8.88 -4.63 -12.33
C ASN A 406 9.59 -4.50 -10.97
N ALA A 407 10.91 -4.64 -10.98
CA ALA A 407 11.73 -4.55 -9.77
C ALA A 407 11.65 -3.18 -9.08
N GLY A 408 11.48 -2.08 -9.83
CA GLY A 408 11.31 -0.75 -9.27
C GLY A 408 10.00 -0.62 -8.48
N MET A 409 8.90 -1.17 -9.00
CA MET A 409 7.63 -1.18 -8.28
C MET A 409 7.66 -2.08 -7.04
N GLN A 410 8.39 -3.21 -7.10
CA GLN A 410 8.62 -4.04 -5.92
C GLN A 410 9.39 -3.29 -4.83
N ALA A 411 10.38 -2.49 -5.21
CA ALA A 411 11.15 -1.68 -4.26
C ALA A 411 10.25 -0.65 -3.56
N GLN A 412 9.32 -0.02 -4.30
CA GLN A 412 8.35 0.92 -3.74
C GLN A 412 7.42 0.29 -2.70
N LEU A 413 6.98 -0.96 -2.91
CA LEU A 413 6.18 -1.68 -1.91
C LEU A 413 7.02 -2.23 -0.75
N ARG A 414 8.29 -2.57 -1.01
CA ARG A 414 9.18 -3.10 0.02
C ARG A 414 9.57 -2.05 1.05
N ALA A 415 9.77 -0.80 0.63
CA ALA A 415 10.18 0.30 1.50
C ALA A 415 9.26 0.50 2.72
N PRO A 416 7.93 0.68 2.60
CA PRO A 416 7.06 0.87 3.75
C PRO A 416 6.99 -0.37 4.65
N ILE A 417 7.05 -1.58 4.10
CA ILE A 417 7.09 -2.82 4.90
C ILE A 417 8.37 -2.87 5.73
N PHE A 418 9.51 -2.56 5.11
CA PHE A 418 10.79 -2.53 5.80
C PHE A 418 10.79 -1.48 6.91
N GLU A 419 10.29 -0.28 6.62
CA GLU A 419 10.15 0.80 7.60
C GLU A 419 9.30 0.37 8.79
N ASP A 420 8.10 -0.17 8.57
CA ASP A 420 7.23 -0.62 9.65
C ASP A 420 7.88 -1.70 10.50
N LYS A 421 8.61 -2.65 9.89
CA LYS A 421 9.35 -3.68 10.64
C LYS A 421 10.47 -3.09 11.49
N VAL A 422 11.16 -2.07 10.99
CA VAL A 422 12.20 -1.37 11.77
C VAL A 422 11.56 -0.59 12.91
N VAL A 423 10.44 0.09 12.67
CA VAL A 423 9.68 0.79 13.72
C VAL A 423 9.23 -0.19 14.80
N ASP A 424 8.63 -1.32 14.42
CA ASP A 424 8.18 -2.35 15.37
C ASP A 424 9.37 -2.90 16.19
N LEU A 425 10.51 -3.17 15.54
CA LEU A 425 11.75 -3.58 16.23
C LEU A 425 12.23 -2.53 17.25
N ILE A 426 12.14 -1.24 16.91
CA ILE A 426 12.55 -0.17 17.81
C ILE A 426 11.58 -0.09 18.99
N VAL A 427 10.28 -0.12 18.73
CA VAL A 427 9.21 -0.09 19.74
C VAL A 427 9.35 -1.26 20.71
N ASP A 428 9.64 -2.47 20.22
CA ASP A 428 9.85 -3.68 21.03
C ASP A 428 11.05 -3.57 21.99
N LYS A 429 12.05 -2.76 21.64
CA LYS A 429 13.27 -2.55 22.44
C LYS A 429 13.24 -1.26 23.28
N ALA A 430 12.40 -0.31 22.89
CA ALA A 430 12.24 0.97 23.57
C ALA A 430 11.41 0.83 24.85
N THR A 431 11.49 1.85 25.70
CA THR A 431 10.56 1.99 26.82
C THR A 431 9.30 2.70 26.34
N VAL A 432 8.19 1.98 26.21
CA VAL A 432 6.91 2.54 25.76
C VAL A 432 5.95 2.62 26.93
N THR A 433 5.40 3.81 27.18
CA THR A 433 4.37 4.04 28.21
C THR A 433 3.06 4.43 27.56
N ASP A 434 1.98 3.73 27.89
CA ASP A 434 0.65 4.05 27.40
C ASP A 434 0.03 5.19 28.20
N GLU A 435 -0.42 6.24 27.51
CA GLU A 435 -1.14 7.37 28.07
C GLU A 435 -2.59 7.35 27.58
N LYS A 436 -3.54 7.32 28.51
CA LYS A 436 -4.96 7.29 28.17
C LYS A 436 -5.41 8.68 27.74
N VAL A 437 -5.98 8.77 26.54
CA VAL A 437 -6.48 10.02 25.97
C VAL A 437 -7.92 9.86 25.50
N SER A 438 -8.65 10.98 25.39
CA SER A 438 -9.99 10.96 24.79
C SER A 438 -9.92 10.65 23.30
N LYS A 439 -11.03 10.18 22.72
CA LYS A 439 -11.17 9.99 21.27
C LYS A 439 -10.82 11.28 20.51
N ASP A 440 -11.34 12.41 20.97
CA ASP A 440 -11.12 13.70 20.30
C ASP A 440 -9.64 14.10 20.36
N ASP A 441 -8.96 13.87 21.49
CA ASP A 441 -7.52 14.18 21.61
C ASP A 441 -6.65 13.25 20.77
N LEU A 442 -7.05 11.98 20.65
CA LEU A 442 -6.36 11.01 19.80
C LEU A 442 -6.51 11.34 18.30
N LEU A 443 -7.66 11.87 17.89
CA LEU A 443 -7.96 12.21 16.50
C LEU A 443 -7.59 13.63 16.10
N LYS A 444 -7.27 14.51 17.06
CA LYS A 444 -6.75 15.84 16.75
C LYS A 444 -5.49 15.71 15.89
N GLU A 445 -5.50 16.39 14.75
CA GLU A 445 -4.31 16.64 13.96
C GLU A 445 -3.33 17.45 14.81
N ASP A 446 -2.13 16.91 14.99
CA ASP A 446 -1.09 17.62 15.71
C ASP A 446 -0.50 18.68 14.75
N ASP A 447 -0.56 19.96 15.13
CA ASP A 447 -0.12 21.17 14.40
C ASP A 447 1.33 21.08 13.86
N MET A 448 1.59 20.24 12.87
CA MET A 448 2.80 20.32 12.03
C MET A 448 2.41 20.37 10.56
N PRO A 449 3.18 21.10 9.75
CA PRO A 449 2.86 21.30 8.34
C PRO A 449 2.68 19.97 7.60
N GLU A 450 1.68 19.92 6.71
CA GLU A 450 1.49 18.79 5.79
C GLU A 450 2.81 18.53 5.04
N GLY A 451 3.38 17.34 5.23
CA GLY A 451 4.73 16.99 4.77
C GLY A 451 5.66 16.48 5.88
N TYR A 452 5.36 16.79 7.15
CA TYR A 452 6.05 16.22 8.33
C TYR A 452 5.37 14.96 8.90
N GLY A 453 4.13 14.68 8.52
CA GLY A 453 3.52 13.36 8.69
C GLY A 453 3.99 12.46 7.55
N ALA A 454 4.59 11.32 7.90
CA ALA A 454 5.03 10.30 6.95
C ALA A 454 3.89 9.84 6.03
#